data_AF-A0A7C4AL03-F1
#
_entry.id   AF-A0A7C4AL03-F1
#
_cell.length_a   1.000
_cell.length_b   1.000
_cell.length_c   1.000
_cell.angle_alpha   90.00
_cell.angle_beta   90.00
_cell.angle_gamma   90.00
#
_symmetry.space_group_name_H-M   'P 1'
#
loop_
_entity.id
_entity.type
_entity.pdbx_description
1 polymer ?
#
loop_
_entity_poly.entity_id
_entity_poly.type
_entity_poly.pdbx_seq_one_letter_code
_entity_poly.pdbx_strand_id
1 'polypeptide(L)'
;MIKISRSKLERFLECPRCFWLETKKNISRPPTFPFTINSSIDALLKKEFDEHRAAGTPHPIITAAGIDAVPYAHPNIDTWRHNFTGIQFHHQPTDFLVFGAVDDVWVDKQGNLIVVDYKSTGSNQHHIYDEYARQLSVYQWLLRKNGFPVSSRGYFVFARVDKSAHFSVMEDEPQNGSDKERPAGKHAWLPFDIFVEGLEADDSWVEGELYNARRVYDLPTAPAANPKCPFCSYAFSNTSQI
;
A
#
# COMPACT_ATOMS: atom_id res chain seq x y z
N MET A 1 -23.46 -0.20 -9.98
CA MET A 1 -22.01 -0.27 -9.76
C MET A 1 -21.64 -0.01 -8.29
N ILE A 2 -20.96 -0.95 -7.65
CA ILE A 2 -20.53 -0.85 -6.24
C ILE A 2 -19.01 -0.65 -6.19
N LYS A 3 -18.53 0.31 -5.39
CA LYS A 3 -17.10 0.57 -5.22
C LYS A 3 -16.48 -0.40 -4.21
N ILE A 4 -15.53 -1.21 -4.67
CA ILE A 4 -14.76 -2.14 -3.85
C ILE A 4 -13.29 -1.74 -3.92
N SER A 5 -12.72 -1.29 -2.79
CA SER A 5 -11.29 -1.04 -2.70
C SER A 5 -10.52 -2.36 -2.56
N ARG A 6 -9.22 -2.34 -2.87
CA ARG A 6 -8.29 -3.42 -2.51
C ARG A 6 -8.44 -3.84 -1.04
N SER A 7 -8.55 -2.89 -0.11
CA SER A 7 -8.74 -3.18 1.32
C SER A 7 -10.10 -3.81 1.66
N LYS A 8 -11.16 -3.52 0.89
CA LYS A 8 -12.46 -4.20 1.05
C LYS A 8 -12.42 -5.64 0.51
N LEU A 9 -11.67 -5.88 -0.56
CA LEU A 9 -11.43 -7.25 -1.03
C LEU A 9 -10.63 -8.04 0.00
N GLU A 10 -9.60 -7.45 0.60
CA GLU A 10 -8.86 -8.08 1.72
C GLU A 10 -9.78 -8.39 2.91
N ARG A 11 -10.66 -7.45 3.28
CA ARG A 11 -11.68 -7.66 4.33
C ARG A 11 -12.59 -8.85 4.02
N PHE A 12 -12.92 -9.07 2.75
CA PHE A 12 -13.71 -10.22 2.33
C PHE A 12 -12.95 -11.53 2.56
N LEU A 13 -11.68 -11.59 2.18
CA LEU A 13 -10.82 -12.77 2.41
C LEU A 13 -10.67 -13.07 3.90
N GLU A 14 -10.52 -12.03 4.73
CA GLU A 14 -10.46 -12.19 6.18
C GLU A 14 -11.77 -12.68 6.78
N CYS A 15 -12.91 -12.07 6.42
CA CYS A 15 -14.22 -12.43 6.96
C CYS A 15 -15.37 -11.97 6.05
N PRO A 16 -16.14 -12.91 5.45
CA PRO A 16 -17.25 -12.57 4.55
C PRO A 16 -18.37 -11.81 5.27
N ARG A 17 -18.59 -12.07 6.57
CA ARG A 17 -19.56 -11.32 7.38
C ARG A 17 -19.17 -9.86 7.55
N CYS A 18 -17.90 -9.57 7.85
CA CYS A 18 -17.43 -8.19 7.98
C CYS A 18 -17.53 -7.44 6.66
N PHE A 19 -17.14 -8.08 5.56
CA PHE A 19 -17.31 -7.51 4.23
C PHE A 19 -18.77 -7.20 3.91
N TRP A 20 -19.69 -8.14 4.17
CA TRP A 20 -21.12 -7.93 3.93
C TRP A 20 -21.67 -6.78 4.79
N LEU A 21 -21.33 -6.75 6.08
CA LEU A 21 -21.77 -5.69 6.99
C LEU A 21 -21.30 -4.30 6.52
N GLU A 22 -20.04 -4.18 6.12
CA GLU A 22 -19.50 -2.91 5.62
C GLU A 22 -20.12 -2.52 4.28
N THR A 23 -20.16 -3.42 3.31
CA THR A 23 -20.55 -3.08 1.93
C THR A 23 -22.07 -3.01 1.72
N LYS A 24 -22.85 -3.83 2.44
CA LYS A 24 -24.31 -3.90 2.31
C LYS A 24 -25.04 -3.06 3.35
N LYS A 25 -24.50 -2.96 4.57
CA LYS A 25 -25.16 -2.29 5.70
C LYS A 25 -24.45 -1.04 6.18
N ASN A 26 -23.29 -0.70 5.62
CA ASN A 26 -22.47 0.43 6.06
C ASN A 26 -22.06 0.33 7.55
N ILE A 27 -21.89 -0.90 8.04
CA ILE A 27 -21.44 -1.20 9.41
C ILE A 27 -19.99 -1.66 9.31
N SER A 28 -19.07 -0.73 9.57
CA SER A 28 -17.63 -0.98 9.54
C SER A 28 -17.13 -1.57 10.86
N ARG A 29 -16.01 -2.30 10.80
CA ARG A 29 -15.24 -2.61 12.02
C ARG A 29 -14.76 -1.31 12.68
N PRO A 30 -14.56 -1.29 14.01
CA PRO A 30 -13.87 -0.19 14.66
C PRO A 30 -12.56 0.13 13.95
N PRO A 31 -12.25 1.41 13.70
CA PRO A 31 -11.03 1.80 13.00
C PRO A 31 -9.79 1.47 13.85
N THR A 32 -8.67 1.22 13.17
CA THR A 32 -7.35 1.18 13.84
C THR A 32 -6.83 2.59 14.06
N PHE A 33 -5.76 2.71 14.85
CA PHE A 33 -5.04 3.98 14.97
C PHE A 33 -4.37 4.36 13.64
N PRO A 34 -4.27 5.67 13.32
CA PRO A 34 -3.60 6.11 12.11
C PRO A 34 -2.06 5.98 12.25
N PHE A 35 -1.40 5.48 11.21
CA PHE A 35 0.07 5.38 11.15
C PHE A 35 0.69 6.62 10.49
N THR A 36 0.54 7.79 11.13
CA THR A 36 0.88 9.09 10.51
C THR A 36 2.37 9.28 10.22
N ILE A 37 3.27 8.66 11.00
CA ILE A 37 4.72 8.65 10.71
C ILE A 37 4.98 7.89 9.40
N ASN A 38 4.44 6.68 9.25
CA ASN A 38 4.58 5.89 8.03
C ASN A 38 4.06 6.68 6.81
N SER A 39 2.88 7.30 6.93
CA SER A 39 2.32 8.14 5.85
C SER A 39 3.22 9.33 5.51
N SER A 40 3.98 9.86 6.47
CA SER A 40 4.92 10.96 6.24
C SER A 40 6.18 10.48 5.51
N ILE A 41 6.69 9.30 5.87
CA ILE A 41 7.79 8.64 5.16
C ILE A 41 7.38 8.36 3.71
N ASP A 42 6.17 7.82 3.49
CA ASP A 42 5.66 7.56 2.15
C ASP A 42 5.56 8.84 1.31
N ALA A 43 5.15 9.95 1.91
CA ALA A 43 5.07 11.24 1.23
C ALA A 43 6.46 11.80 0.85
N LEU A 44 7.45 11.63 1.71
CA LEU A 44 8.84 12.04 1.44
C LEU A 44 9.46 11.19 0.34
N LEU A 45 9.29 9.87 0.39
CA LEU A 45 9.73 8.98 -0.69
C LEU A 45 9.05 9.35 -2.02
N LYS A 46 7.72 9.55 -2.04
CA LYS A 46 7.02 9.94 -3.26
C LYS A 46 7.62 11.20 -3.89
N LYS A 47 7.95 12.20 -3.06
CA LYS A 47 8.58 13.45 -3.52
C LYS A 47 9.96 13.20 -4.13
N GLU A 48 10.81 12.41 -3.48
CA GLU A 48 12.14 12.05 -4.02
C GLU A 48 12.02 11.28 -5.35
N PHE A 49 11.12 10.30 -5.41
CA PHE A 49 10.84 9.56 -6.64
C PHE A 49 10.22 10.45 -7.75
N ASP A 50 9.46 11.50 -7.41
CA ASP A 50 8.92 12.49 -8.37
C ASP A 50 10.02 13.30 -9.07
N GLU A 51 11.09 13.66 -8.37
CA GLU A 51 12.24 14.35 -8.96
C GLU A 51 12.92 13.47 -10.02
N HIS A 52 13.13 12.19 -9.71
CA HIS A 52 13.69 11.21 -10.63
C HIS A 52 12.75 10.87 -11.80
N ARG A 53 11.44 10.79 -11.55
CA ARG A 53 10.41 10.58 -12.58
C ARG A 53 10.40 11.71 -13.60
N ALA A 54 10.44 12.96 -13.14
CA ALA A 54 10.47 14.13 -14.00
C ALA A 54 11.75 14.20 -14.85
N ALA A 55 12.89 13.79 -14.27
CA ALA A 55 14.17 13.73 -14.96
C ALA A 55 14.33 12.52 -15.89
N GLY A 56 13.47 11.50 -15.77
CA GLY A 56 13.62 10.23 -16.49
C GLY A 56 14.85 9.43 -16.07
N THR A 57 15.26 9.55 -14.80
CA THR A 57 16.48 8.92 -14.25
C THR A 57 16.13 7.81 -13.26
N PRO A 58 17.00 6.80 -13.11
CA PRO A 58 16.83 5.82 -12.04
C PRO A 58 17.07 6.49 -10.69
N HIS A 59 16.24 6.16 -9.71
CA HIS A 59 16.45 6.57 -8.32
C HIS A 59 17.70 5.87 -7.75
N PRO A 60 18.49 6.49 -6.85
CA PRO A 60 19.65 5.86 -6.21
C PRO A 60 19.34 4.50 -5.57
N ILE A 61 18.23 4.39 -4.85
CA ILE A 61 17.69 3.12 -4.30
C ILE A 61 17.51 2.05 -5.38
N ILE A 62 16.95 2.39 -6.56
CA ILE A 62 16.78 1.44 -7.68
C ILE A 62 18.15 0.95 -8.17
N THR A 63 19.07 1.89 -8.38
CA THR A 63 20.44 1.61 -8.85
C THR A 63 21.20 0.73 -7.86
N ALA A 64 21.13 1.05 -6.56
CA ALA A 64 21.79 0.29 -5.50
C ALA A 64 21.25 -1.14 -5.37
N ALA A 65 19.97 -1.34 -5.67
CA ALA A 65 19.36 -2.67 -5.72
C ALA A 65 19.66 -3.45 -7.02
N GLY A 66 20.40 -2.87 -7.96
CA GLY A 66 20.72 -3.49 -9.26
C GLY A 66 19.51 -3.69 -10.16
N ILE A 67 18.46 -2.87 -9.98
CA ILE A 67 17.21 -2.96 -10.73
C ILE A 67 17.32 -2.04 -11.96
N ASP A 68 17.05 -2.59 -13.15
CA ASP A 68 17.09 -1.83 -14.42
C ASP A 68 15.73 -1.22 -14.74
N ALA A 69 15.35 -0.19 -13.97
CA ALA A 69 14.06 0.49 -14.09
C ALA A 69 14.18 1.98 -13.79
N VAL A 70 13.17 2.75 -14.19
CA VAL A 70 12.99 4.15 -13.78
C VAL A 70 11.57 4.37 -13.24
N PRO A 71 11.32 5.40 -12.41
CA PRO A 71 9.97 5.72 -11.98
C PRO A 71 9.11 6.08 -13.20
N TYR A 72 7.93 5.46 -13.31
CA TYR A 72 7.12 5.52 -14.52
C TYR A 72 6.43 6.89 -14.66
N ALA A 73 6.67 7.56 -15.77
CA ALA A 73 6.01 8.81 -16.13
C ALA A 73 4.71 8.52 -16.86
N HIS A 74 3.57 8.91 -16.27
CA HIS A 74 2.25 8.74 -16.86
C HIS A 74 1.31 9.87 -16.45
N PRO A 75 0.44 10.39 -17.35
CA PRO A 75 -0.47 11.50 -17.02
C PRO A 75 -1.39 11.23 -15.82
N ASN A 76 -1.71 9.96 -15.56
CA ASN A 76 -2.57 9.55 -14.46
C ASN A 76 -1.82 9.10 -13.20
N ILE A 77 -0.49 9.23 -13.12
CA ILE A 77 0.29 8.71 -11.99
C ILE A 77 -0.17 9.30 -10.65
N ASP A 78 -0.52 10.59 -10.62
CA ASP A 78 -1.04 11.24 -9.40
C ASP A 78 -2.41 10.69 -9.01
N THR A 79 -3.27 10.39 -9.98
CA THR A 79 -4.58 9.77 -9.73
C THR A 79 -4.41 8.35 -9.20
N TRP A 80 -3.45 7.60 -9.73
CA TRP A 80 -3.13 6.24 -9.30
C TRP A 80 -2.56 6.18 -7.89
N ARG A 81 -1.84 7.23 -7.46
CA ARG A 81 -1.29 7.36 -6.10
C ARG A 81 -2.26 7.97 -5.09
N HIS A 82 -3.34 8.59 -5.55
CA HIS A 82 -4.30 9.27 -4.67
C HIS A 82 -5.30 8.28 -4.04
N ASN A 83 -5.42 8.35 -2.70
CA ASN A 83 -6.35 7.53 -1.93
C ASN A 83 -7.81 7.76 -2.36
N PHE A 84 -8.66 6.73 -2.29
CA PHE A 84 -10.08 6.78 -2.69
C PHE A 84 -10.37 6.92 -4.19
N THR A 85 -9.39 7.28 -5.01
CA THR A 85 -9.47 7.22 -6.48
C THR A 85 -8.68 6.03 -7.00
N GLY A 86 -7.35 6.05 -6.88
CA GLY A 86 -6.45 5.02 -7.33
C GLY A 86 -6.58 4.65 -8.81
N ILE A 87 -5.97 3.52 -9.17
CA ILE A 87 -6.25 2.81 -10.43
C ILE A 87 -7.63 2.19 -10.29
N GLN A 88 -8.46 2.28 -11.33
CA GLN A 88 -9.83 1.79 -11.31
C GLN A 88 -10.08 0.82 -12.47
N PHE A 89 -10.95 -0.16 -12.23
CA PHE A 89 -11.46 -1.04 -13.27
C PHE A 89 -12.90 -1.47 -12.97
N HIS A 90 -13.79 -1.31 -13.95
CA HIS A 90 -15.17 -1.79 -13.83
C HIS A 90 -15.24 -3.26 -14.26
N HIS A 91 -15.29 -4.14 -13.27
CA HIS A 91 -15.50 -5.57 -13.47
C HIS A 91 -16.98 -5.83 -13.80
N GLN A 92 -17.31 -5.79 -15.10
CA GLN A 92 -18.68 -5.94 -15.62
C GLN A 92 -19.44 -7.16 -15.02
N PRO A 93 -18.83 -8.36 -14.92
CA PRO A 93 -19.56 -9.54 -14.47
C PRO A 93 -20.11 -9.45 -13.03
N THR A 94 -19.49 -8.64 -12.17
CA THR A 94 -19.93 -8.44 -10.78
C THR A 94 -20.52 -7.05 -10.52
N ASP A 95 -20.49 -6.17 -11.52
CA ASP A 95 -20.83 -4.75 -11.40
C ASP A 95 -20.03 -4.03 -10.29
N PHE A 96 -18.79 -4.47 -10.05
CA PHE A 96 -17.87 -3.85 -9.11
C PHE A 96 -16.95 -2.85 -9.83
N LEU A 97 -16.85 -1.64 -9.29
CA LEU A 97 -15.73 -0.75 -9.58
C LEU A 97 -14.62 -1.06 -8.59
N VAL A 98 -13.66 -1.87 -9.02
CA VAL A 98 -12.49 -2.25 -8.23
C VAL A 98 -11.49 -1.11 -8.30
N PHE A 99 -10.92 -0.72 -7.16
CA PHE A 99 -9.90 0.34 -7.15
C PHE A 99 -8.85 0.18 -6.06
N GLY A 100 -7.69 0.79 -6.29
CA GLY A 100 -6.56 0.74 -5.37
C GLY A 100 -5.53 1.82 -5.66
N ALA A 101 -5.01 2.44 -4.60
CA ALA A 101 -3.95 3.43 -4.72
C ALA A 101 -2.58 2.76 -4.52
N VAL A 102 -1.70 2.91 -5.50
CA VAL A 102 -0.30 2.44 -5.42
C VAL A 102 0.56 3.51 -4.75
N ASP A 103 1.68 3.12 -4.15
CA ASP A 103 2.66 4.12 -3.72
C ASP A 103 3.48 4.63 -4.90
N ASP A 104 3.91 3.71 -5.76
CA ASP A 104 4.63 4.04 -6.98
C ASP A 104 4.50 2.94 -8.06
N VAL A 105 4.87 3.28 -9.28
CA VAL A 105 5.02 2.39 -10.42
C VAL A 105 6.37 2.69 -11.06
N TRP A 106 7.18 1.67 -11.29
CA TRP A 106 8.39 1.76 -12.11
C TRP A 106 8.15 1.13 -13.48
N VAL A 107 9.06 1.38 -14.41
CA VAL A 107 9.03 0.79 -15.76
C VAL A 107 10.42 0.26 -16.11
N ASP A 108 10.48 -0.97 -16.61
CA ASP A 108 11.71 -1.56 -17.13
C ASP A 108 12.01 -1.13 -18.57
N LYS A 109 13.18 -1.52 -19.10
CA LYS A 109 13.57 -1.20 -20.49
C LYS A 109 12.67 -1.84 -21.55
N GLN A 110 11.91 -2.87 -21.21
CA GLN A 110 10.96 -3.54 -22.10
C GLN A 110 9.58 -2.87 -22.07
N GLY A 111 9.39 -1.88 -21.18
CA GLY A 111 8.13 -1.17 -21.02
C GLY A 111 7.15 -1.86 -20.07
N ASN A 112 7.55 -2.93 -19.36
CA ASN A 112 6.68 -3.55 -18.37
C ASN A 112 6.60 -2.67 -17.13
N LEU A 113 5.38 -2.43 -16.67
CA LEU A 113 5.14 -1.75 -15.40
C LEU A 113 5.44 -2.67 -14.23
N ILE A 114 6.05 -2.10 -13.20
CA ILE A 114 6.43 -2.78 -11.97
C ILE A 114 5.72 -2.04 -10.83
N VAL A 115 4.86 -2.75 -10.11
CA VAL A 115 4.16 -2.18 -8.95
C VAL A 115 5.13 -2.07 -7.78
N VAL A 116 5.08 -0.93 -7.09
CA VAL A 116 5.92 -0.65 -5.93
C VAL A 116 5.07 -0.16 -4.77
N ASP A 117 5.31 -0.72 -3.59
CA ASP A 117 4.62 -0.38 -2.35
C ASP A 117 5.66 0.00 -1.28
N TYR A 118 5.41 1.07 -0.53
CA TYR A 118 6.32 1.56 0.48
C TYR A 118 5.94 0.98 1.85
N LYS A 119 6.95 0.53 2.60
CA LYS A 119 6.74 -0.10 3.90
C LYS A 119 7.69 0.53 4.92
N SER A 120 7.14 1.14 5.97
CA SER A 120 7.95 1.60 7.10
C SER A 120 7.79 0.69 8.31
N THR A 121 8.89 0.42 9.02
CA THR A 121 8.84 -0.40 10.24
C THR A 121 9.84 0.09 11.28
N GLY A 122 9.38 0.11 12.53
CA GLY A 122 10.23 0.27 13.70
C GLY A 122 10.64 -1.08 14.32
N SER A 123 10.32 -2.22 13.70
CA SER A 123 10.78 -3.53 14.17
C SER A 123 12.23 -3.78 13.74
N ASN A 124 12.98 -4.57 14.52
CA ASN A 124 14.34 -4.97 14.16
C ASN A 124 14.35 -5.92 12.96
N GLN A 125 13.25 -6.65 12.76
CA GLN A 125 13.01 -7.52 11.61
C GLN A 125 11.80 -7.00 10.84
N HIS A 126 11.94 -6.92 9.52
CA HIS A 126 10.81 -6.68 8.62
C HIS A 126 10.24 -8.02 8.15
N HIS A 127 8.97 -8.00 7.79
CA HIS A 127 8.27 -9.17 7.27
C HIS A 127 7.41 -8.74 6.09
N ILE A 128 7.43 -9.52 5.02
CA ILE A 128 6.44 -9.44 3.95
C ILE A 128 5.33 -10.40 4.34
N TYR A 129 4.19 -9.84 4.74
CA TYR A 129 3.01 -10.63 5.07
C TYR A 129 2.23 -10.99 3.81
N ASP A 130 1.41 -12.05 3.88
CA ASP A 130 0.61 -12.48 2.74
C ASP A 130 -0.35 -11.37 2.25
N GLU A 131 -0.83 -10.51 3.15
CA GLU A 131 -1.64 -9.33 2.84
C GLU A 131 -0.89 -8.35 1.93
N TYR A 132 0.44 -8.23 2.08
CA TYR A 132 1.27 -7.36 1.26
C TYR A 132 1.43 -7.95 -0.14
N ALA A 133 1.60 -9.27 -0.24
CA ALA A 133 1.62 -9.98 -1.52
C ALA A 133 0.28 -9.81 -2.27
N ARG A 134 -0.85 -9.99 -1.57
CA ARG A 134 -2.20 -9.79 -2.14
C ARG A 134 -2.45 -8.33 -2.53
N GLN A 135 -1.95 -7.37 -1.76
CA GLN A 135 -2.02 -5.95 -2.11
C GLN A 135 -1.33 -5.69 -3.45
N LEU A 136 -0.10 -6.18 -3.60
CA LEU A 136 0.68 -6.04 -4.82
C LEU A 136 -0.04 -6.67 -6.02
N SER A 137 -0.56 -7.90 -5.86
CA SER A 137 -1.24 -8.63 -6.93
C SER A 137 -2.53 -7.95 -7.41
N VAL A 138 -3.31 -7.34 -6.50
CA VAL A 138 -4.51 -6.57 -6.89
C VAL A 138 -4.14 -5.35 -7.74
N TYR A 139 -3.03 -4.67 -7.43
CA TYR A 139 -2.57 -3.54 -8.22
C TYR A 139 -2.03 -3.96 -9.59
N GLN A 140 -1.31 -5.08 -9.66
CA GLN A 140 -0.90 -5.67 -10.93
C GLN A 140 -2.11 -6.03 -11.79
N TRP A 141 -3.12 -6.68 -11.21
CA TRP A 141 -4.38 -7.00 -11.88
C TRP A 141 -5.06 -5.75 -12.42
N LEU A 142 -5.15 -4.69 -11.61
CA LEU A 142 -5.75 -3.42 -12.03
C LEU A 142 -5.04 -2.80 -13.24
N LEU A 143 -3.70 -2.77 -13.24
CA LEU A 143 -2.91 -2.27 -14.37
C LEU A 143 -3.08 -3.15 -15.62
N ARG A 144 -3.03 -4.49 -15.47
CA ARG A 144 -3.24 -5.44 -16.58
C ARG A 144 -4.62 -5.28 -17.21
N LYS A 145 -5.67 -5.15 -16.39
CA LYS A 145 -7.04 -4.92 -16.87
C LYS A 145 -7.22 -3.56 -17.56
N ASN A 146 -6.35 -2.60 -17.28
CA ASN A 146 -6.26 -1.32 -18.00
C ASN A 146 -5.33 -1.37 -19.23
N GLY A 147 -4.89 -2.57 -19.66
CA GLY A 147 -4.18 -2.76 -20.93
C GLY A 147 -2.67 -2.53 -20.87
N PHE A 148 -2.10 -2.32 -19.68
CA PHE A 148 -0.66 -2.17 -19.54
C PHE A 148 0.05 -3.53 -19.53
N PRO A 149 1.26 -3.65 -20.11
CA PRO A 149 2.17 -4.74 -19.81
C PRO A 149 2.68 -4.59 -18.37
N VAL A 150 2.62 -5.66 -17.57
CA VAL A 150 2.95 -5.60 -16.14
C VAL A 150 3.77 -6.82 -15.73
N SER A 151 4.93 -6.57 -15.13
CA SER A 151 5.81 -7.59 -14.57
C SER A 151 5.10 -8.38 -13.46
N SER A 152 5.33 -9.69 -13.37
CA SER A 152 4.94 -10.52 -12.22
C SER A 152 5.71 -10.12 -10.96
N ARG A 153 6.92 -9.59 -11.14
CA ARG A 153 7.74 -9.05 -10.07
C ARG A 153 7.26 -7.66 -9.70
N GLY A 154 6.97 -7.44 -8.43
CA GLY A 154 6.89 -6.11 -7.84
C GLY A 154 7.90 -5.94 -6.72
N TYR A 155 7.98 -4.73 -6.18
CA TYR A 155 8.97 -4.39 -5.15
C TYR A 155 8.32 -3.72 -3.94
N PHE A 156 8.90 -4.00 -2.78
CA PHE A 156 8.68 -3.24 -1.56
C PHE A 156 9.90 -2.37 -1.30
N VAL A 157 9.69 -1.05 -1.16
CA VAL A 157 10.73 -0.15 -0.64
C VAL A 157 10.53 -0.05 0.86
N PHE A 158 11.46 -0.65 1.62
CA PHE A 158 11.42 -0.66 3.07
C PHE A 158 12.19 0.53 3.63
N ALA A 159 11.56 1.29 4.53
CA ALA A 159 12.21 2.25 5.42
C ALA A 159 12.19 1.68 6.85
N ARG A 160 13.31 1.07 7.27
CA ARG A 160 13.45 0.50 8.61
C ARG A 160 14.21 1.47 9.51
N VAL A 161 13.65 1.79 10.68
CA VAL A 161 14.35 2.65 11.65
C VAL A 161 15.65 1.98 12.08
N ASP A 162 16.77 2.70 11.94
CA ASP A 162 18.05 2.29 12.52
C ASP A 162 18.09 2.69 13.99
N LYS A 163 17.85 1.71 14.87
CA LYS A 163 17.88 1.91 16.33
C LYS A 163 19.29 1.83 16.92
N SER A 164 20.30 1.50 16.11
CA SER A 164 21.69 1.52 16.56
C SER A 164 22.27 2.95 16.53
N ALA A 165 21.70 3.81 15.69
CA ALA A 165 22.01 5.23 15.62
C ALA A 165 21.27 6.07 16.68
N HIS A 166 21.70 7.33 16.82
CA HIS A 166 21.06 8.34 17.67
C HIS A 166 20.31 9.36 16.81
N PHE A 167 19.39 10.11 17.43
CA PHE A 167 18.91 11.35 16.83
C PHE A 167 20.08 12.33 16.79
N SER A 168 20.74 12.44 15.63
CA SER A 168 21.76 13.45 15.43
C SER A 168 21.13 14.72 14.88
N VAL A 169 21.88 15.82 14.93
CA VAL A 169 21.66 16.98 14.06
C VAL A 169 22.65 16.82 12.91
N MET A 170 22.27 17.08 11.66
CA MET A 170 23.23 16.95 10.56
C MET A 170 24.46 17.84 10.83
N GLU A 171 25.65 17.24 10.82
CA GLU A 171 26.93 17.94 10.99
C GLU A 171 27.30 18.75 9.73
N ASP A 172 26.75 18.40 8.56
CA ASP A 172 27.13 18.96 7.25
C ASP A 172 26.32 20.19 6.79
N GLU A 173 25.52 20.83 7.65
CA GLU A 173 24.93 22.13 7.29
C GLU A 173 26.01 23.23 7.40
N PRO A 174 26.31 24.00 6.33
CA PRO A 174 27.38 24.98 6.38
C PRO A 174 27.12 26.00 7.48
N GLN A 175 28.09 26.15 8.40
CA GLN A 175 28.14 27.21 9.41
C GLN A 175 28.38 28.59 8.76
N ASN A 176 27.46 29.03 7.90
CA ASN A 176 27.50 30.40 7.38
C ASN A 176 26.58 31.29 8.21
N GLY A 177 27.19 31.93 9.22
CA GLY A 177 26.77 33.22 9.72
C GLY A 177 25.87 33.20 10.96
N SER A 178 26.46 33.60 12.07
CA SER A 178 25.86 33.82 13.39
C SER A 178 25.28 32.57 14.06
N ASP A 179 26.03 32.04 15.02
CA ASP A 179 25.55 31.15 16.07
C ASP A 179 24.34 31.78 16.79
N LYS A 180 23.16 31.63 16.20
CA LYS A 180 21.92 31.59 16.96
C LYS A 180 21.76 30.13 17.35
N GLU A 181 22.00 29.86 18.63
CA GLU A 181 21.60 28.65 19.34
C GLU A 181 20.44 27.95 18.61
N ARG A 182 20.71 26.85 17.90
CA ARG A 182 19.63 26.03 17.35
C ARG A 182 18.78 25.60 18.55
N PRO A 183 17.48 25.93 18.62
CA PRO A 183 16.68 25.57 19.77
C PRO A 183 16.74 24.06 19.96
N ALA A 184 17.10 23.60 21.16
CA ALA A 184 17.18 22.17 21.47
C ALA A 184 15.91 21.45 20.99
N GLY A 185 16.08 20.39 20.19
CA GLY A 185 14.98 19.60 19.65
C GLY A 185 14.43 20.00 18.27
N LYS A 186 14.99 21.02 17.60
CA LYS A 186 14.65 21.32 16.19
C LYS A 186 15.63 20.66 15.22
N HIS A 187 15.13 20.23 14.05
CA HIS A 187 15.92 19.58 12.98
C HIS A 187 16.56 18.23 13.35
N ALA A 188 16.00 17.51 14.33
CA ALA A 188 16.38 16.13 14.59
C ALA A 188 15.90 15.22 13.44
N TRP A 189 16.72 14.27 13.04
CA TRP A 189 16.39 13.28 12.02
C TRP A 189 16.32 11.89 12.63
N LEU A 190 15.30 11.11 12.22
CA LEU A 190 15.18 9.69 12.56
C LEU A 190 15.95 8.90 11.49
N PRO A 191 17.04 8.20 11.83
CA PRO A 191 17.80 7.41 10.86
C PRO A 191 17.01 6.20 10.36
N PHE A 192 17.11 5.93 9.06
CA PHE A 192 16.51 4.75 8.42
C PHE A 192 17.52 4.02 7.54
N ASP A 193 17.48 2.69 7.57
CA ASP A 193 17.96 1.84 6.49
C ASP A 193 16.87 1.79 5.40
N ILE A 194 17.20 2.21 4.18
CA ILE A 194 16.30 2.07 3.04
C ILE A 194 16.83 0.99 2.09
N PHE A 195 15.99 0.00 1.81
CA PHE A 195 16.33 -1.13 0.94
C PHE A 195 15.12 -1.62 0.15
N VAL A 196 15.37 -2.44 -0.87
CA VAL A 196 14.34 -2.95 -1.77
C VAL A 196 14.27 -4.47 -1.68
N GLU A 197 13.06 -5.01 -1.58
CA GLU A 197 12.81 -6.44 -1.70
C GLU A 197 11.83 -6.74 -2.82
N GLY A 198 12.19 -7.71 -3.67
CA GLY A 198 11.33 -8.15 -4.77
C GLY A 198 10.47 -9.34 -4.39
N LEU A 199 9.23 -9.35 -4.87
CA LEU A 199 8.31 -10.47 -4.74
C LEU A 199 7.66 -10.77 -6.09
N GLU A 200 7.65 -12.04 -6.49
CA GLU A 200 6.79 -12.50 -7.58
C GLU A 200 5.37 -12.68 -7.02
N ALA A 201 4.43 -11.89 -7.54
CA ALA A 201 3.04 -11.93 -7.10
C ALA A 201 2.14 -12.55 -8.17
N ASP A 202 1.23 -13.42 -7.71
CA ASP A 202 0.20 -14.04 -8.54
C ASP A 202 -1.14 -13.32 -8.33
N ASP A 203 -1.72 -12.83 -9.42
CA ASP A 203 -3.02 -12.16 -9.42
C ASP A 203 -4.16 -13.01 -9.98
N SER A 204 -3.90 -14.28 -10.30
CA SER A 204 -4.90 -15.22 -10.84
C SER A 204 -6.10 -15.42 -9.91
N TRP A 205 -5.90 -15.26 -8.60
CA TRP A 205 -6.93 -15.39 -7.58
C TRP A 205 -7.94 -14.23 -7.59
N VAL A 206 -7.55 -13.03 -8.06
CA VAL A 206 -8.34 -11.80 -7.91
C VAL A 206 -9.70 -11.95 -8.61
N GLU A 207 -9.71 -12.49 -9.83
CA GLU A 207 -10.94 -12.66 -10.62
C GLU A 207 -11.95 -13.56 -9.89
N GLY A 208 -11.50 -14.73 -9.41
CA GLY A 208 -12.36 -15.68 -8.70
C GLY A 208 -12.94 -15.09 -7.41
N GLU A 209 -12.12 -14.36 -6.65
CA GLU A 209 -12.57 -13.75 -5.40
C GLU A 209 -13.51 -12.57 -5.61
N LEU A 210 -13.47 -11.86 -6.75
CA LEU A 210 -14.50 -10.87 -7.09
C LEU A 210 -15.87 -11.53 -7.27
N TYR A 211 -15.96 -12.69 -7.93
CA TYR A 211 -17.21 -13.45 -8.02
C TYR A 211 -17.68 -13.93 -6.65
N ASN A 212 -16.76 -14.43 -5.81
CA ASN A 212 -17.09 -14.88 -4.45
C ASN A 212 -17.61 -13.72 -3.57
N ALA A 213 -16.92 -12.59 -3.61
CA ALA A 213 -17.33 -11.36 -2.93
C ALA A 213 -18.70 -10.90 -3.42
N ARG A 214 -18.99 -11.01 -4.72
CA ARG A 214 -20.31 -10.69 -5.26
C ARG A 214 -21.41 -11.59 -4.73
N ARG A 215 -21.18 -12.91 -4.72
CA ARG A 215 -22.12 -13.88 -4.14
C ARG A 215 -22.43 -13.54 -2.68
N VAL A 216 -21.41 -13.18 -1.91
CA VAL A 216 -21.62 -12.75 -0.51
C VAL A 216 -22.43 -11.46 -0.44
N TYR A 217 -22.07 -10.42 -1.20
CA TYR A 217 -22.77 -9.12 -1.21
C TYR A 217 -24.28 -9.25 -1.49
N ASP A 218 -24.67 -10.22 -2.31
CA ASP A 218 -26.05 -10.46 -2.70
C ASP A 218 -26.88 -11.26 -1.70
N LEU A 219 -26.25 -11.82 -0.66
CA LEU A 219 -26.99 -12.55 0.36
C LEU A 219 -28.03 -11.64 1.03
N PRO A 220 -29.26 -12.14 1.27
CA PRO A 220 -30.33 -11.37 1.89
C PRO A 220 -30.02 -11.06 3.37
N THR A 221 -29.21 -11.90 4.00
CA THR A 221 -28.80 -11.79 5.40
C THR A 221 -27.28 -11.96 5.54
N ALA A 222 -26.74 -11.47 6.65
CA ALA A 222 -25.30 -11.57 6.91
C ALA A 222 -24.85 -13.03 6.96
N PRO A 223 -23.78 -13.43 6.23
CA PRO A 223 -23.27 -14.79 6.25
C PRO A 223 -22.65 -15.14 7.61
N ALA A 224 -22.25 -16.41 7.74
CA ALA A 224 -21.42 -16.86 8.85
C ALA A 224 -20.11 -16.05 8.91
N ALA A 225 -19.67 -15.73 10.13
CA ALA A 225 -18.37 -15.12 10.34
C ALA A 225 -17.26 -16.15 10.09
N ASN A 226 -16.07 -15.67 9.72
CA ASN A 226 -14.87 -16.49 9.88
C ASN A 226 -14.67 -16.77 11.38
N PRO A 227 -14.57 -18.05 11.82
CA PRO A 227 -14.40 -18.39 13.24
C PRO A 227 -13.18 -17.75 13.90
N LYS A 228 -12.16 -17.40 13.12
CA LYS A 228 -10.93 -16.74 13.58
C LYS A 228 -11.02 -15.21 13.54
N CYS A 229 -12.15 -14.62 13.16
CA CYS A 229 -12.29 -13.17 13.05
C CYS A 229 -12.41 -12.53 14.45
N PRO A 230 -11.39 -11.79 14.93
CA PRO A 230 -11.40 -11.25 16.29
C PRO A 230 -12.53 -10.23 16.51
N PHE A 231 -12.93 -9.49 15.47
CA PHE A 231 -14.01 -8.51 15.53
C PHE A 231 -15.38 -9.15 15.71
N CYS A 232 -15.66 -10.23 14.96
CA CYS A 232 -16.91 -10.97 15.12
C CYS A 232 -16.95 -11.69 16.46
N SER A 233 -15.83 -12.31 16.88
CA SER A 233 -15.73 -12.96 18.19
C SER A 233 -15.95 -11.95 19.32
N TYR A 234 -15.34 -10.77 19.26
CA TYR A 234 -15.57 -9.69 20.21
C TYR A 234 -17.05 -9.26 20.24
N ALA A 235 -17.67 -9.03 19.07
CA ALA A 235 -19.05 -8.60 19.00
C ALA A 235 -20.01 -9.65 19.60
N PHE A 236 -19.86 -10.93 19.21
CA PHE A 236 -20.75 -11.99 19.68
C PHE A 236 -20.61 -12.27 21.18
N SER A 237 -19.38 -12.34 21.70
CA SER A 237 -19.15 -12.60 23.13
C SER A 237 -19.68 -11.50 24.05
N ASN A 238 -19.82 -10.27 23.54
CA ASN A 238 -20.35 -9.14 24.31
C ASN A 238 -21.86 -8.91 24.08
N THR A 239 -22.48 -9.53 23.08
CA THR A 239 -23.90 -9.32 22.77
C THR A 239 -24.82 -9.81 23.90
N SER A 240 -24.37 -10.78 24.72
CA SER A 240 -25.13 -11.30 25.87
C SER A 240 -24.77 -10.63 27.21
N GLN A 241 -23.81 -9.70 27.21
CA GLN A 241 -23.31 -9.03 28.42
C GLN A 241 -23.88 -7.61 28.59
N ILE A 242 -24.64 -7.14 27.60
CA ILE A 242 -25.29 -5.83 27.51
C ILE A 242 -26.78 -6.08 27.28
#